data_AF-U3JBS2-F1
#
_entry.id   AF-U3JBS2-F1
#
_cell.length_a   1.000
_cell.length_b   1.000
_cell.length_c   1.000
_cell.angle_alpha   90.00
_cell.angle_beta   90.00
_cell.angle_gamma   90.00
#
_symmetry.space_group_name_H-M   'P 1'
#
loop_
_entity.id
_entity.type
_entity.pdbx_description
1 polymer ?
#
loop_
_entity_poly.entity_id
_entity_poly.type
_entity_poly.pdbx_seq_one_letter_code
_entity_poly.pdbx_strand_id
1 'polypeptide(L)'
;ALWDCLPCGPGNTGSCFGPGICCGPELGCYLGTAEARRCAEEDALPSPCQAGGEPCGSGGRCAANGICCTAESCSTDSSCLDEGSEGAREAADEKSLAVLDGSAGDLLLKLMHLANRQQQGKHPLL
;
A
#
# COMPACT_ATOMS: atom_id res chain seq x y z
N ALA A 1 9.27 -24.40 21.43
CA ALA A 1 8.10 -23.52 21.28
C ALA A 1 8.59 -22.24 20.66
N LEU A 2 7.96 -21.81 19.58
CA LEU A 2 8.31 -20.57 18.89
C LEU A 2 7.37 -19.51 19.48
N TRP A 3 7.94 -18.48 20.12
CA TRP A 3 7.18 -17.40 20.74
C TRP A 3 7.08 -16.21 19.78
N ASP A 4 6.07 -15.36 19.93
CA ASP A 4 5.91 -14.17 19.07
C ASP A 4 6.98 -13.13 19.42
N CYS A 5 7.66 -12.56 18.41
CA CYS A 5 8.69 -11.55 18.65
C CYS A 5 8.16 -10.34 19.44
N LEU A 6 9.03 -9.67 20.21
CA LEU A 6 8.65 -8.58 21.10
C LEU A 6 7.86 -7.51 20.35
N PRO A 7 6.90 -6.88 21.04
CA PRO A 7 6.17 -5.78 20.47
C PRO A 7 7.01 -4.49 20.52
N CYS A 8 6.82 -3.64 19.52
CA CYS A 8 7.61 -2.44 19.29
C CYS A 8 6.76 -1.28 18.74
N GLY A 9 7.39 -0.12 18.56
CA GLY A 9 6.73 1.07 18.02
C GLY A 9 5.73 1.75 18.95
N PRO A 10 5.06 2.82 18.46
CA PRO A 10 4.09 3.60 19.21
C PRO A 10 2.97 2.72 19.77
N GLY A 11 2.82 2.70 21.10
CA GLY A 11 1.78 1.91 21.75
C GLY A 11 1.99 0.40 21.69
N ASN A 12 3.20 -0.08 21.34
CA ASN A 12 3.51 -1.51 21.19
C ASN A 12 2.61 -2.23 20.16
N THR A 13 2.20 -1.51 19.11
CA THR A 13 1.30 -2.04 18.06
C THR A 13 2.04 -2.73 16.91
N GLY A 14 3.36 -2.61 16.85
CA GLY A 14 4.21 -3.35 15.92
C GLY A 14 4.83 -4.59 16.54
N SER A 15 5.47 -5.42 15.72
CA SER A 15 6.28 -6.57 16.10
C SER A 15 7.68 -6.44 15.51
N CYS A 16 8.68 -6.96 16.22
CA CYS A 16 10.06 -6.97 15.77
C CYS A 16 10.27 -8.01 14.65
N PHE A 17 10.83 -7.58 13.53
CA PHE A 17 11.21 -8.46 12.42
C PHE A 17 12.72 -8.73 12.37
N GLY A 18 13.53 -7.87 13.00
CA GLY A 18 14.97 -8.01 13.15
C GLY A 18 15.58 -6.86 13.98
N PRO A 19 16.90 -6.85 14.24
CA PRO A 19 17.54 -5.79 14.99
C PRO A 19 17.36 -4.43 14.30
N GLY A 20 16.61 -3.53 14.95
CA GLY A 20 16.28 -2.22 14.37
C GLY A 20 15.19 -2.25 13.28
N ILE A 21 14.42 -3.33 13.16
CA ILE A 21 13.26 -3.43 12.26
C ILE A 21 11.99 -3.67 13.08
N CYS A 22 11.10 -2.68 13.09
CA CYS A 22 9.79 -2.76 13.73
C CYS A 22 8.69 -2.50 12.71
N CYS A 23 7.73 -3.41 12.58
CA CYS A 23 6.64 -3.25 11.61
C CYS A 23 5.29 -3.63 12.20
N GLY A 24 4.23 -3.05 11.66
CA GLY A 24 2.85 -3.42 11.96
C GLY A 24 1.90 -3.02 10.84
N PRO A 25 0.75 -3.71 10.71
CA PRO A 25 -0.19 -3.51 9.61
C PRO A 25 -0.66 -2.05 9.48
N GLU A 26 -0.97 -1.39 10.60
CA GLU A 26 -1.39 0.01 10.65
C GLU A 26 -0.23 1.01 10.80
N LEU A 27 0.98 0.51 11.05
CA LEU A 27 2.15 1.32 11.36
C LEU A 27 3.05 1.55 10.14
N GLY A 28 3.02 0.62 9.19
CA GLY A 28 4.10 0.46 8.23
C GLY A 28 5.34 -0.12 8.90
N CYS A 29 6.52 0.32 8.48
CA CYS A 29 7.79 -0.16 9.02
C CYS A 29 8.72 0.99 9.44
N TYR A 30 9.33 0.82 10.60
CA TYR A 30 10.39 1.64 11.15
C TYR A 30 11.71 0.90 11.03
N LEU A 31 12.64 1.45 10.26
CA LEU A 31 13.96 0.88 9.98
C LEU A 31 15.03 1.78 10.59
N GLY A 32 15.76 1.28 11.59
CA GLY A 32 16.85 2.01 12.25
C GLY A 32 16.42 3.23 13.06
N THR A 33 15.13 3.36 13.37
CA THR A 33 14.58 4.48 14.15
C THR A 33 14.46 4.13 15.64
N ALA A 34 14.04 5.11 16.46
CA ALA A 34 13.90 4.93 17.91
C ALA A 34 12.86 3.85 18.27
N GLU A 35 11.81 3.75 17.46
CA GLU A 35 10.68 2.82 17.57
C GLU A 35 11.11 1.35 17.50
N ALA A 36 12.22 1.07 16.80
CA ALA A 36 12.75 -0.28 16.59
C ALA A 36 13.89 -0.65 17.54
N ARG A 37 14.32 0.24 18.44
CA ARG A 37 15.46 0.00 19.34
C ARG A 37 15.27 -1.19 20.28
N ARG A 38 14.03 -1.46 20.70
CA ARG A 38 13.72 -2.63 21.54
C ARG A 38 14.04 -3.95 20.83
N CYS A 39 13.94 -4.01 19.50
CA CYS A 39 14.14 -5.23 18.74
C CYS A 39 15.58 -5.77 18.75
N ALA A 40 16.54 -5.03 19.32
CA ALA A 40 17.88 -5.56 19.59
C ALA A 40 17.93 -6.41 20.88
N GLU A 41 16.90 -6.36 21.72
CA GLU A 41 16.80 -7.17 22.95
C GLU A 41 16.57 -8.66 22.60
N GLU A 42 15.99 -8.96 21.45
CA GLU A 42 15.78 -10.30 20.89
C GLU A 42 17.07 -11.12 20.80
N ASP A 43 18.18 -10.48 20.44
CA ASP A 43 19.48 -11.15 20.29
C ASP A 43 19.99 -11.72 21.63
N ALA A 44 19.47 -11.21 22.75
CA ALA A 44 19.80 -11.71 24.08
C ALA A 44 18.91 -12.88 24.52
N LEU A 45 17.85 -13.21 23.78
CA LEU A 45 16.91 -14.27 24.14
C LEU A 45 17.37 -15.63 23.59
N PRO A 46 17.31 -16.70 24.41
CA PRO A 46 17.93 -17.99 24.08
C PRO A 46 17.17 -18.79 23.02
N SER A 47 15.91 -18.46 22.75
CA SER A 47 15.06 -19.16 21.79
C SER A 47 14.60 -18.21 20.69
N PRO A 48 14.61 -18.65 19.42
CA PRO A 48 14.12 -17.81 18.32
C PRO A 48 12.64 -17.46 18.54
N CYS A 49 12.26 -16.29 18.04
CA CYS A 49 10.88 -15.85 17.94
C CYS A 49 10.41 -15.93 16.49
N GLN A 50 9.10 -15.77 16.27
CA GLN A 50 8.51 -15.63 14.95
C GLN A 50 7.79 -14.30 14.86
N ALA A 51 8.23 -13.47 13.91
CA ALA A 51 7.47 -12.28 13.54
C ALA A 51 6.16 -12.71 12.86
N GLY A 52 5.09 -11.93 13.05
CA GLY A 52 3.77 -12.19 12.46
C GLY A 52 3.73 -12.12 10.93
N GLY A 53 2.52 -12.24 10.37
CA GLY A 53 2.27 -12.14 8.93
C GLY A 53 2.38 -13.45 8.14
N GLU A 54 1.99 -13.44 6.87
CA GLU A 54 2.16 -14.60 5.99
C GLU A 54 3.58 -14.63 5.39
N PRO A 55 4.12 -15.82 5.05
CA PRO A 55 5.41 -15.93 4.36
C PRO A 55 5.40 -15.19 3.01
N CYS A 56 6.49 -14.52 2.68
CA CYS A 56 6.70 -13.82 1.41
C CYS A 56 8.16 -13.87 0.97
N GLY A 57 8.41 -13.61 -0.31
CA GLY A 57 9.76 -13.60 -0.88
C GLY A 57 10.63 -14.81 -0.51
N SER A 58 11.90 -14.54 -0.19
CA SER A 58 12.89 -15.56 0.16
C SER A 58 13.12 -15.62 1.67
N GLY A 59 12.16 -16.20 2.38
CA GLY A 59 12.23 -16.36 3.84
C GLY A 59 11.83 -15.11 4.62
N GLY A 60 11.11 -14.19 3.98
CA GLY A 60 10.51 -13.02 4.62
C GLY A 60 9.09 -13.30 5.09
N ARG A 61 8.51 -12.29 5.75
CA ARG A 61 7.11 -12.28 6.20
C ARG A 61 6.47 -10.93 5.97
N CYS A 62 5.18 -10.93 5.66
CA CYS A 62 4.42 -9.71 5.41
C CYS A 62 4.30 -8.90 6.69
N ALA A 63 4.98 -7.75 6.71
CA ALA A 63 5.18 -6.95 7.91
C ALA A 63 4.22 -5.76 7.99
N ALA A 64 3.78 -5.28 6.82
CA ALA A 64 2.71 -4.31 6.64
C ALA A 64 2.11 -4.46 5.22
N ASN A 65 1.07 -3.67 4.90
CA ASN A 65 0.42 -3.71 3.60
C ASN A 65 1.42 -3.46 2.45
N GLY A 66 1.62 -4.47 1.60
CA GLY A 66 2.54 -4.44 0.48
C GLY A 66 4.03 -4.50 0.85
N ILE A 67 4.38 -4.83 2.09
CA ILE A 67 5.79 -4.87 2.58
C ILE A 67 6.14 -6.26 3.11
N CYS A 68 7.17 -6.87 2.53
CA CYS A 68 7.80 -8.11 2.96
C CYS A 68 9.11 -7.81 3.68
N CYS A 69 9.32 -8.36 4.89
CA CYS A 69 10.55 -8.17 5.65
C CYS A 69 11.24 -9.48 6.03
N THR A 70 12.57 -9.48 5.97
CA THR A 70 13.45 -10.44 6.65
C THR A 70 14.03 -9.80 7.92
N ALA A 71 14.90 -10.52 8.63
CA ALA A 71 15.61 -9.97 9.79
C ALA A 71 16.60 -8.85 9.44
N GLU A 72 16.92 -8.67 8.16
CA GLU A 72 17.95 -7.73 7.70
C GLU A 72 17.39 -6.60 6.85
N SER A 73 16.26 -6.80 6.16
CA SER A 73 15.75 -5.83 5.19
C SER A 73 14.26 -5.97 4.94
N CYS A 74 13.67 -4.94 4.35
CA CYS A 74 12.30 -4.95 3.87
C CYS A 74 12.26 -4.52 2.40
N SER A 75 11.33 -5.10 1.65
CA SER A 75 11.05 -4.77 0.26
C SER A 75 9.55 -4.73 0.02
N THR A 76 9.13 -3.97 -0.98
CA THR A 76 7.74 -4.03 -1.45
C THR A 76 7.45 -5.40 -2.06
N ASP A 77 6.34 -6.02 -1.69
CA ASP A 77 5.88 -7.29 -2.24
C ASP A 77 4.36 -7.27 -2.39
N SER A 78 3.87 -7.49 -3.61
CA SER A 78 2.44 -7.51 -3.89
C SER A 78 1.72 -8.66 -3.21
N SER A 79 2.42 -9.74 -2.83
CA SER A 79 1.80 -10.84 -2.07
C SER A 79 1.38 -10.42 -0.65
N CYS A 80 1.86 -9.26 -0.18
CA CYS A 80 1.55 -8.72 1.13
C CYS A 80 0.47 -7.63 1.09
N LEU A 81 -0.17 -7.41 -0.06
CA LEU A 81 -1.28 -6.47 -0.16
C LEU A 81 -2.51 -7.05 0.57
N ASP A 82 -3.17 -6.20 1.35
CA ASP A 82 -4.41 -6.58 2.01
C ASP A 82 -5.56 -6.41 1.01
N GLU A 83 -6.18 -7.52 0.60
CA GLU A 83 -7.31 -7.57 -0.34
C GLU A 83 -8.57 -6.83 0.19
N GLY A 84 -8.51 -6.28 1.41
CA GLY A 84 -9.53 -5.43 2.03
C GLY A 84 -9.35 -3.92 1.85
N SER A 85 -8.25 -3.47 1.22
CA SER A 85 -8.01 -2.06 0.86
C SER A 85 -8.46 -1.72 -0.57
N GLU A 86 -9.19 -2.62 -1.23
CA GLU A 86 -9.70 -2.49 -2.60
C GLU A 86 -10.98 -1.63 -2.65
N GLY A 87 -11.03 -0.55 -1.85
CA GLY A 87 -12.08 0.46 -1.87
C GLY A 87 -11.67 1.76 -2.57
N ALA A 88 -10.44 1.85 -3.10
CA ALA A 88 -9.94 3.07 -3.75
C ALA A 88 -8.98 2.82 -4.93
N ARG A 89 -9.09 1.68 -5.62
CA ARG A 89 -8.56 1.54 -6.98
C ARG A 89 -9.71 1.26 -7.92
N GLU A 90 -10.27 2.36 -8.40
CA GLU A 90 -11.13 2.39 -9.58
C GLU A 90 -10.49 1.58 -10.71
N ALA A 91 -11.35 0.88 -11.43
CA ALA A 91 -11.06 0.12 -12.63
C ALA A 91 -10.00 0.78 -13.52
N ALA A 92 -8.81 0.19 -13.56
CA ALA A 92 -7.85 0.41 -14.63
C ALA A 92 -8.12 -0.59 -15.76
N ASP A 93 -9.32 -0.51 -16.33
CA ASP A 93 -9.54 -0.81 -17.75
C ASP A 93 -9.51 0.55 -18.46
N GLU A 94 -8.31 0.85 -18.96
CA GLU A 94 -7.97 1.84 -19.97
C GLU A 94 -9.11 2.67 -20.62
N LYS A 95 -9.41 3.85 -20.05
CA LYS A 95 -9.74 5.00 -20.89
C LYS A 95 -9.31 6.33 -20.27
N SER A 96 -8.25 6.88 -20.84
CA SER A 96 -7.81 8.26 -20.69
C SER A 96 -8.98 9.25 -20.75
N LEU A 97 -9.12 10.12 -19.75
CA LEU A 97 -9.12 11.61 -19.88
C LEU A 97 -9.73 12.27 -18.62
N ALA A 98 -8.88 13.01 -17.90
CA ALA A 98 -9.16 14.11 -16.97
C ALA A 98 -10.46 14.02 -16.13
N VAL A 99 -10.32 13.55 -14.88
CA VAL A 99 -11.29 13.83 -13.81
C VAL A 99 -11.27 15.34 -13.52
N LEU A 100 -12.23 16.06 -14.09
CA LEU A 100 -12.58 17.41 -13.69
C LEU A 100 -13.86 17.33 -12.87
N ASP A 101 -13.78 17.88 -11.66
CA ASP A 101 -14.84 17.99 -10.67
C ASP A 101 -16.23 18.29 -11.27
N GLY A 102 -17.26 17.70 -10.66
CA GLY A 102 -18.61 17.41 -11.19
C GLY A 102 -19.51 18.61 -11.53
N SER A 103 -18.94 19.81 -11.70
CA SER A 103 -19.61 20.99 -12.23
C SER A 103 -18.98 21.52 -13.53
N ALA A 104 -17.65 21.46 -13.66
CA ALA A 104 -16.93 21.93 -14.84
C ALA A 104 -16.96 20.91 -15.99
N GLY A 105 -16.94 19.61 -15.66
CA GLY A 105 -17.02 18.52 -16.65
C GLY A 105 -18.33 18.49 -17.43
N ASP A 106 -19.46 18.75 -16.76
CA ASP A 106 -20.79 18.76 -17.39
C ASP A 106 -20.95 19.95 -18.36
N LEU A 107 -20.37 21.10 -18.01
CA LEU A 107 -20.37 22.28 -18.88
C LEU A 107 -19.53 22.04 -20.15
N LEU A 108 -18.37 21.41 -20.01
CA LEU A 108 -17.49 21.08 -21.13
C LEU A 108 -18.20 20.11 -22.11
N LEU A 109 -18.90 19.11 -21.58
CA LEU A 109 -19.64 18.14 -22.38
C LEU A 109 -20.83 18.81 -23.11
N LYS A 110 -21.55 19.72 -22.46
CA LYS A 110 -22.62 20.51 -23.10
C LYS A 110 -22.08 21.40 -24.22
N LEU A 111 -20.95 22.05 -24.03
CA LEU A 111 -20.30 22.89 -25.05
C LEU A 111 -19.89 22.07 -26.29
N MET A 112 -19.32 20.89 -26.09
CA MET A 112 -18.95 19.99 -27.19
C MET A 112 -20.17 19.52 -27.99
N HIS A 113 -21.29 19.22 -27.33
CA HIS A 113 -22.54 18.86 -28.01
C HIS A 113 -23.12 20.02 -28.84
N LEU A 114 -23.02 21.27 -28.38
CA LEU A 114 -23.46 22.43 -29.17
C LEU A 114 -22.57 22.65 -30.41
N ALA A 115 -21.25 22.49 -30.27
CA ALA A 115 -20.32 22.63 -31.39
C ALA A 115 -20.57 21.57 -32.48
N ASN A 116 -20.91 20.34 -32.08
CA ASN A 116 -21.17 19.25 -33.02
C ASN A 116 -22.50 19.41 -33.78
N ARG A 117 -23.51 20.03 -33.15
CA ARG A 117 -24.78 20.38 -33.83
C ARG A 117 -24.62 21.47 -34.88
N GLN A 118 -23.59 22.31 -34.78
CA GLN A 118 -23.30 23.33 -35.79
C GLN A 118 -22.75 22.71 -37.08
N GLN A 119 -22.09 21.55 -37.02
CA GLN A 119 -21.55 20.87 -38.20
C GLN A 119 -22.61 20.12 -39.02
N GLN A 120 -23.69 19.62 -38.40
CA GLN A 120 -24.78 18.94 -39.12
C GLN A 120 -25.78 19.87 -39.81
N GLY A 121 -25.67 21.19 -39.60
CA GLY A 121 -26.57 22.18 -40.20
C GLY A 121 -26.16 22.73 -41.57
N LYS A 122 -25.09 22.21 -42.19
CA LYS A 122 -24.57 22.77 -43.45
C LYS A 122 -24.14 21.70 -44.45
N HIS A 123 -25.12 20.92 -44.93
CA HIS A 123 -25.05 20.40 -46.29
C HIS A 123 -25.56 21.47 -47.26
N PRO A 124 -24.95 21.61 -48.44
CA PRO A 124 -25.71 21.21 -49.61
C PRO A 124 -24.90 20.42 -50.63
N LEU A 125 -25.55 19.35 -51.08
CA LEU A 125 -25.71 18.85 -52.45
C LEU A 125 -24.62 19.19 -53.49
N LEU A 126 -24.02 18.13 -54.01
CA LEU A 126 -23.61 17.98 -55.41
C LEU A 126 -24.19 16.66 -55.92
#